data_AF-A0A535FDK9-F1
#
_entry.id   AF-A0A535FDK9-F1
#
_cell.length_a   1.000
_cell.length_b   1.000
_cell.length_c   1.000
_cell.angle_alpha   90.00
_cell.angle_beta   90.00
_cell.angle_gamma   90.00
#
_symmetry.space_group_name_H-M   'P 1'
#
loop_
_entity.id
_entity.type
_entity.pdbx_description
1 polymer ?
#
loop_
_entity_poly.entity_id
_entity_poly.type
_entity_poly.pdbx_seq_one_letter_code
_entity_poly.pdbx_strand_id
1 'polypeptide(L)'
;MQELDREDFIAWLCANKENDVGRPGTFFHCPIAEFLGVRAGRAHGVQCGKYGYASLDEGKWNVLPLWAQAFTARAERYAFAPITGAQALSILTGVTVSTLS
;
A
#
# COMPACT_ATOMS: atom_id res chain seq x y z
N MET A 1 -6.27 2.06 15.14
CA MET A 1 -5.76 1.55 13.83
C MET A 1 -4.31 2.00 13.72
N GLN A 2 -3.38 1.14 13.33
CA GLN A 2 -1.96 1.55 13.22
C GLN A 2 -1.78 2.56 12.09
N GLU A 3 -0.92 3.55 12.33
CA GLU A 3 -0.56 4.59 11.35
C GLU A 3 0.26 3.97 10.20
N LEU A 4 -0.08 4.31 8.96
CA LEU A 4 0.66 3.85 7.78
C LEU A 4 1.91 4.71 7.58
N ASP A 5 3.04 4.19 8.04
CA ASP A 5 4.35 4.85 7.95
C ASP A 5 5.07 4.50 6.63
N ARG A 6 5.74 5.48 6.01
CA ARG A 6 6.37 5.29 4.70
C ARG A 6 7.68 4.52 4.83
N GLU A 7 8.47 4.83 5.84
CA GLU A 7 9.79 4.26 6.08
C GLU A 7 9.67 2.77 6.43
N ASP A 8 8.71 2.40 7.28
CA ASP A 8 8.37 1.00 7.58
C ASP A 8 7.94 0.25 6.31
N PHE A 9 7.12 0.89 5.45
CA PHE A 9 6.69 0.29 4.20
C PHE A 9 7.87 0.07 3.25
N ILE A 10 8.78 1.05 3.12
CA ILE A 10 10.02 0.92 2.34
C ILE A 10 10.88 -0.23 2.87
N ALA A 11 11.08 -0.29 4.19
CA ALA A 11 11.87 -1.34 4.82
C ALA A 11 11.28 -2.74 4.53
N TRP A 12 9.95 -2.87 4.61
CA TRP A 12 9.25 -4.11 4.28
C TRP A 12 9.42 -4.50 2.80
N LEU A 13 9.31 -3.55 1.87
CA LEU A 13 9.54 -3.82 0.44
C LEU A 13 10.99 -4.23 0.15
N CYS A 14 11.96 -3.60 0.82
CA CYS A 14 13.37 -3.97 0.71
C CYS A 14 13.62 -5.41 1.21
N ALA A 15 13.00 -5.80 2.31
CA ALA A 15 13.09 -7.16 2.83
C ALA A 15 12.43 -8.20 1.91
N ASN A 16 11.47 -7.78 1.07
CA ASN A 16 10.71 -8.62 0.15
C ASN A 16 11.00 -8.32 -1.31
N LYS A 17 12.23 -7.86 -1.62
CA LYS A 17 12.58 -7.31 -2.93
C LYS A 17 12.24 -8.25 -4.11
N GLU A 18 12.51 -9.54 -3.96
CA GLU A 18 12.27 -10.56 -4.99
C GLU A 18 10.95 -11.32 -4.80
N ASN A 19 10.25 -11.09 -3.68
CA ASN A 19 8.99 -11.76 -3.38
C ASN A 19 7.83 -10.93 -3.92
N ASP A 20 6.72 -11.61 -4.22
CA ASP A 20 5.45 -10.96 -4.48
C ASP A 20 4.99 -10.22 -3.22
N VAL A 21 4.74 -8.92 -3.37
CA VAL A 21 4.27 -8.03 -2.29
C VAL A 21 2.81 -7.64 -2.45
N GLY A 22 2.12 -8.20 -3.44
CA GLY A 22 0.70 -7.97 -3.65
C GLY A 22 0.32 -7.78 -5.12
N ARG A 23 -0.94 -7.45 -5.34
CA ARG A 23 -1.61 -7.29 -6.62
C ARG A 23 -2.39 -5.96 -6.63
N PRO A 24 -1.88 -4.91 -7.29
CA PRO A 24 -2.61 -3.64 -7.44
C PRO A 24 -3.99 -3.83 -8.08
N GLY A 25 -4.89 -2.84 -7.94
CA GLY A 25 -6.28 -2.94 -8.42
C GLY A 25 -7.18 -3.89 -7.60
N THR A 26 -6.67 -4.48 -6.52
CA THR A 26 -7.46 -5.29 -5.58
C THR A 26 -7.58 -4.61 -4.22
N PHE A 27 -8.67 -4.82 -3.50
CA PHE A 27 -8.87 -4.16 -2.21
C PHE A 27 -7.99 -4.78 -1.12
N PHE A 28 -7.95 -6.12 -1.05
CA PHE A 28 -7.35 -6.85 0.07
C PHE A 28 -5.94 -7.40 -0.20
N HIS A 29 -5.49 -7.38 -1.45
CA HIS A 29 -4.20 -7.93 -1.85
C HIS A 29 -3.27 -6.90 -2.47
N CYS A 30 -3.63 -5.62 -2.48
CA CYS A 30 -2.69 -4.60 -2.94
C CYS A 30 -1.49 -4.50 -1.97
N PRO A 31 -0.35 -3.94 -2.40
CA PRO A 31 0.86 -3.93 -1.58
C PRO A 31 0.71 -3.30 -0.19
N ILE A 32 -0.11 -2.25 -0.08
CA ILE A 32 -0.38 -1.61 1.22
C ILE A 32 -1.26 -2.51 2.10
N ALA A 33 -2.26 -3.18 1.52
CA ALA A 33 -3.12 -4.11 2.25
C ALA A 33 -2.33 -5.30 2.79
N GLU A 34 -1.43 -5.87 1.98
CA GLU A 34 -0.54 -6.97 2.38
C GLU A 34 0.42 -6.52 3.50
N PHE A 35 1.07 -5.36 3.35
CA PHE A 35 1.95 -4.81 4.38
C PHE A 35 1.22 -4.62 5.73
N LEU A 36 0.05 -3.99 5.70
CA LEU A 36 -0.76 -3.79 6.91
C LEU A 36 -1.25 -5.11 7.50
N GLY A 37 -1.55 -6.09 6.62
CA GLY A 37 -1.89 -7.46 6.96
C GLY A 37 -0.81 -8.13 7.80
N VAL A 38 0.43 -8.10 7.29
CA VAL A 38 1.62 -8.64 7.97
C VAL A 38 1.86 -7.91 9.29
N ARG A 39 1.81 -6.58 9.30
CA ARG A 39 2.14 -5.79 10.49
C ARG A 39 1.13 -5.97 11.64
N ALA A 40 -0.15 -6.11 11.31
CA ALA A 40 -1.23 -6.23 12.30
C ALA A 40 -1.69 -7.67 12.58
N GLY A 41 -1.20 -8.65 11.81
CA GLY A 41 -1.66 -10.04 11.87
C GLY A 41 -3.13 -10.22 11.49
N ARG A 42 -3.70 -9.28 10.72
CA ARG A 42 -5.14 -9.24 10.36
C ARG A 42 -5.33 -8.60 9.00
N ALA A 43 -6.24 -9.15 8.20
CA ALA A 43 -6.52 -8.65 6.86
C ALA A 43 -6.93 -7.16 6.85
N HIS A 44 -6.33 -6.41 5.94
CA HIS A 44 -6.65 -5.01 5.65
C HIS A 44 -7.15 -4.85 4.23
N GLY A 45 -7.97 -3.84 4.00
CA GLY A 45 -8.37 -3.40 2.68
C GLY A 45 -7.88 -2.00 2.40
N VAL A 46 -7.73 -1.69 1.11
CA VAL A 46 -7.43 -0.36 0.58
C VAL A 46 -8.35 -0.08 -0.59
N GLN A 47 -9.08 1.04 -0.53
CA GLN A 47 -10.02 1.43 -1.57
C GLN A 47 -10.28 2.94 -1.53
N CYS A 48 -10.40 3.58 -2.69
CA CYS A 48 -10.83 4.98 -2.82
C CYS A 48 -10.09 5.97 -1.88
N GLY A 49 -8.78 5.81 -1.73
CA GLY A 49 -7.99 6.69 -0.86
C GLY A 49 -8.12 6.40 0.63
N LYS A 50 -8.69 5.25 1.02
CA LYS A 50 -8.83 4.81 2.41
C LYS A 50 -8.21 3.45 2.65
N TYR A 51 -7.95 3.15 3.92
CA TYR A 51 -7.48 1.85 4.38
C TYR A 51 -8.05 1.48 5.75
N GLY A 52 -8.25 0.19 6.00
CA GLY A 52 -8.76 -0.28 7.30
C GLY A 52 -8.83 -1.80 7.38
N TYR A 53 -9.23 -2.33 8.54
CA TYR A 53 -9.46 -3.76 8.68
C TYR A 53 -10.60 -4.21 7.76
N ALA A 54 -10.41 -5.35 7.12
CA ALA A 54 -11.42 -5.93 6.21
C ALA A 54 -12.74 -6.27 6.93
N SER A 55 -12.71 -6.46 8.25
CA SER A 55 -13.89 -6.73 9.08
C SER A 55 -14.67 -5.49 9.52
N LEU A 56 -14.18 -4.29 9.23
CA LEU A 56 -14.84 -3.03 9.56
C LEU A 56 -15.51 -2.43 8.34
N ASP A 57 -16.64 -1.76 8.57
CA ASP A 57 -17.30 -0.94 7.55
C ASP A 57 -16.33 0.10 6.98
N GLU A 58 -16.39 0.35 5.67
CA GLU A 58 -15.54 1.32 4.98
C GLU A 58 -15.67 2.74 5.57
N GLY A 59 -16.83 3.08 6.14
CA GLY A 59 -17.04 4.33 6.86
C GLY A 59 -16.14 4.53 8.09
N LYS A 60 -15.50 3.46 8.59
CA LYS A 60 -14.58 3.47 9.74
C LYS A 60 -13.11 3.37 9.30
N TRP A 61 -12.85 3.32 8.00
CA TRP A 61 -11.49 3.27 7.46
C TRP A 61 -10.84 4.64 7.52
N ASN A 62 -9.53 4.65 7.70
CA ASN A 62 -8.73 5.86 7.73
C ASN A 62 -8.44 6.33 6.31
N VAL A 63 -8.22 7.64 6.15
CA VAL A 63 -7.71 8.20 4.91
C VAL A 63 -6.24 7.78 4.74
N LEU A 64 -5.88 7.37 3.52
CA LEU A 64 -4.49 7.09 3.17
C LEU A 64 -3.65 8.37 3.23
N PRO A 65 -2.41 8.32 3.72
CA PRO A 65 -1.47 9.42 3.57
C PRO A 65 -1.19 9.70 2.07
N LEU A 66 -0.82 10.94 1.75
CA LEU A 66 -0.67 11.40 0.35
C LEU A 66 0.30 10.54 -0.46
N TRP A 67 1.41 10.13 0.13
CA TRP A 67 2.39 9.26 -0.54
C TRP A 67 1.75 7.92 -0.94
N ALA A 68 0.88 7.39 -0.09
CA ALA A 68 0.23 6.10 -0.31
C ALA A 68 -0.87 6.21 -1.36
N GLN A 69 -1.61 7.32 -1.40
CA GLN A 69 -2.55 7.61 -2.49
C GLN A 69 -1.83 7.73 -3.84
N ALA A 70 -0.70 8.43 -3.87
CA ALA A 70 0.10 8.57 -5.09
C ALA A 70 0.72 7.23 -5.53
N PHE A 71 1.15 6.41 -4.56
CA PHE A 71 1.61 5.06 -4.81
C PHE A 71 0.51 4.17 -5.40
N THR A 72 -0.67 4.11 -4.79
CA THR A 72 -1.78 3.27 -5.29
C THR A 72 -2.19 3.70 -6.69
N ALA A 73 -2.39 4.99 -6.92
CA ALA A 73 -2.75 5.53 -8.23
C ALA A 73 -1.75 5.17 -9.34
N ARG A 74 -0.46 5.08 -9.02
CA ARG A 74 0.56 4.65 -10.00
C ARG A 74 0.66 3.14 -10.13
N ALA A 75 0.47 2.41 -9.05
CA ALA A 75 0.48 0.96 -9.04
C ALA A 75 -0.67 0.38 -9.88
N GLU A 76 -1.76 1.11 -10.10
CA GLU A 76 -2.86 0.72 -11.00
C GLU A 76 -2.40 0.39 -12.44
N ARG A 77 -1.24 0.87 -12.88
CA ARG A 77 -0.64 0.45 -14.18
C ARG A 77 -0.31 -1.04 -14.24
N TYR A 78 -0.20 -1.68 -13.08
CA TYR A 78 0.07 -3.11 -12.88
C TYR A 78 -1.15 -3.81 -12.26
N ALA A 79 -2.35 -3.23 -12.40
CA ALA A 79 -3.56 -3.79 -11.82
C ALA A 79 -3.77 -5.25 -12.21
N PHE A 80 -4.21 -6.04 -11.24
CA PHE A 80 -4.50 -7.46 -11.37
C PHE A 80 -3.30 -8.36 -11.69
N ALA A 81 -2.08 -7.85 -11.74
CA ALA A 81 -0.85 -8.65 -11.80
C ALA A 81 -0.11 -8.63 -10.46
N PRO A 82 0.51 -9.74 -10.03
CA PRO A 82 1.42 -9.71 -8.89
C PRO A 82 2.60 -8.79 -9.21
N ILE A 83 3.05 -8.03 -8.20
CA ILE A 83 4.27 -7.23 -8.29
C ILE A 83 5.25 -7.61 -7.18
N THR A 84 6.54 -7.53 -7.49
CA THR A 84 7.59 -7.79 -6.51
C THR A 84 7.90 -6.56 -5.66
N GLY A 85 8.59 -6.75 -4.52
CA GLY A 85 9.06 -5.65 -3.68
C GLY A 85 9.91 -4.64 -4.46
N ALA A 86 10.76 -5.10 -5.39
CA ALA A 86 11.55 -4.24 -6.26
C ALA A 86 10.69 -3.36 -7.18
N GLN A 87 9.65 -3.93 -7.78
CA GLN A 87 8.72 -3.20 -8.63
C GLN A 87 7.93 -2.16 -7.83
N ALA A 88 7.42 -2.56 -6.66
CA ALA A 88 6.73 -1.64 -5.74
C ALA A 88 7.64 -0.49 -5.27
N LEU A 89 8.91 -0.78 -4.94
CA LEU A 89 9.90 0.27 -4.62
C LEU A 89 10.11 1.23 -5.79
N SER A 90 10.24 0.71 -7.01
CA SER A 90 10.40 1.55 -8.21
C SER A 90 9.19 2.48 -8.44
N ILE A 91 7.97 1.99 -8.17
CA ILE A 91 6.76 2.81 -8.23
C ILE A 91 6.80 3.91 -7.16
N LEU A 92 7.21 3.55 -5.93
CA LEU A 92 7.26 4.45 -4.78
C LEU A 92 8.37 5.51 -4.88
N THR A 93 9.54 5.19 -5.44
CA THR A 93 10.64 6.16 -5.63
C THR A 93 10.29 7.21 -6.66
N GLY A 94 9.43 6.89 -7.63
CA GLY A 94 8.86 7.90 -8.51
C GLY A 94 7.97 8.90 -7.76
N VAL A 95 7.42 8.55 -6.58
CA VAL A 95 6.46 9.37 -5.82
C VAL A 95 7.20 10.51 -5.12
N THR A 96 7.28 11.65 -5.82
CA THR A 96 7.59 12.94 -5.24
C THR A 96 6.33 13.52 -4.61
N VAL A 97 6.32 13.65 -3.28
CA VAL A 97 5.36 14.50 -2.60
C VAL A 97 5.88 15.92 -2.77
N SER A 98 5.22 16.73 -3.59
CA SER A 98 5.50 18.16 -3.62
C SER A 98 5.10 18.74 -2.26
N THR A 99 6.07 18.99 -1.39
CA THR A 99 5.89 19.94 -0.30
C THR A 99 5.64 21.30 -0.94
N LEU A 100 4.40 21.79 -0.85
CA LEU A 100 4.12 23.19 -1.14
C LEU A 100 4.92 24.03 -0.13
N SER A 101 5.92 24.75 -0.65
CA SER A 101 6.66 25.80 0.04
C SER A 101 5.78 27.02 0.30
#